data_AF-A0A3B9I4J1-F1
#
_entry.id   AF-A0A3B9I4J1-F1
#
_cell.length_a   1.000
_cell.length_b   1.000
_cell.length_c   1.000
_cell.angle_alpha   90.00
_cell.angle_beta   90.00
_cell.angle_gamma   90.00
#
_symmetry.space_group_name_H-M   'P 1'
#
loop_
_entity.id
_entity.type
_entity.pdbx_description
1 polymer ?
#
loop_
_entity_poly.entity_id
_entity_poly.type
_entity_poly.pdbx_seq_one_letter_code
_entity_poly.pdbx_strand_id
1 'polypeptide(L)'
;NGVDSFKEEMNLDQMLSVIEAMADDKRYKTSAQSLHNKLRPFVLDRPFSHGEKGFDWDTLFLKQDPLCNIFQLAGLDLNSSRIITEFILWDLYGHLQAKGKKTDPKVIVLDEVQNLDHKEGSPLSKYLREGRKFGLSLILATQTMSNMKKDERDRMFNAAHKLFFRPADTELKAFAEIAALATSERVDDWVGRLSTLKKGECYSIGSVVDPSGEKLVSRPYRIKITSLAERNLNEQ
;
A
#
# COMPACT_ATOMS: atom_id res chain seq x y z
N ASN A 1 29.74 14.73 1.00
CA ASN A 1 30.73 14.82 -0.10
C ASN A 1 30.25 14.27 -1.45
N GLY A 2 29.42 13.22 -1.56
CA GLY A 2 28.86 12.80 -2.86
C GLY A 2 27.87 13.82 -3.43
N VAL A 3 26.80 14.10 -2.67
CA VAL A 3 25.76 15.09 -3.03
C VAL A 3 26.35 16.48 -3.28
N ASP A 4 27.33 16.91 -2.47
CA ASP A 4 27.99 18.22 -2.65
C ASP A 4 28.78 18.31 -3.96
N SER A 5 29.33 17.18 -4.43
CA SER A 5 30.16 17.12 -5.63
C SER A 5 29.34 16.98 -6.91
N PHE A 6 28.30 16.15 -6.89
CA PHE A 6 27.51 15.81 -8.08
C PHE A 6 26.20 16.60 -8.20
N LYS A 7 25.73 17.24 -7.13
CA LYS A 7 24.48 18.03 -7.10
C LYS A 7 23.31 17.25 -7.72
N GLU A 8 22.70 17.79 -8.77
CA GLU A 8 21.53 17.23 -9.46
C GLU A 8 21.88 16.02 -10.34
N GLU A 9 23.16 15.82 -10.66
CA GLU A 9 23.64 14.65 -11.40
C GLU A 9 23.91 13.45 -10.48
N MET A 10 23.77 13.61 -9.16
CA MET A 10 23.95 12.53 -8.20
C MET A 10 22.92 11.42 -8.43
N ASN A 11 23.38 10.21 -8.73
CA ASN A 11 22.52 9.04 -8.93
C ASN A 11 23.06 7.79 -8.21
N LEU A 12 22.30 6.69 -8.28
CA LEU A 12 22.66 5.45 -7.60
C LEU A 12 23.90 4.76 -8.21
N ASP A 13 24.14 4.90 -9.51
CA ASP A 13 25.36 4.38 -10.16
C ASP A 13 26.60 5.07 -9.60
N GLN A 14 26.58 6.41 -9.50
CA GLN A 14 27.66 7.19 -8.91
C GLN A 14 27.84 6.88 -7.42
N MET A 15 26.73 6.71 -6.68
CA MET A 15 26.81 6.25 -5.28
C MET A 15 27.56 4.92 -5.19
N LEU A 16 27.26 3.98 -6.09
CA LEU A 16 27.90 2.67 -6.11
C LEU A 16 29.40 2.79 -6.42
N SER A 17 29.79 3.63 -7.38
CA SER A 17 31.19 3.93 -7.69
C SER A 17 31.94 4.58 -6.52
N VAL A 18 31.29 5.48 -5.76
CA VAL A 18 31.87 6.08 -4.55
C VAL A 18 32.12 5.01 -3.49
N ILE A 19 31.16 4.09 -3.27
CA ILE A 19 31.32 2.99 -2.31
C ILE A 19 32.45 2.04 -2.76
N GLU A 20 32.55 1.77 -4.06
CA GLU A 20 33.63 0.94 -4.61
C GLU A 20 35.01 1.59 -4.37
N ALA A 21 35.17 2.89 -4.63
CA ALA A 21 36.40 3.62 -4.36
C ALA A 21 36.77 3.66 -2.86
N MET A 22 35.77 3.67 -1.96
CA MET A 22 36.03 3.57 -0.52
C MET A 22 36.65 2.23 -0.11
N ALA A 23 36.52 1.19 -0.93
CA ALA A 23 37.12 -0.12 -0.64
C ALA A 23 38.65 -0.11 -0.76
N ASP A 24 39.24 0.90 -1.40
CA ASP A 24 40.70 1.06 -1.52
C ASP A 24 41.33 1.56 -0.20
N ASP A 25 40.56 2.24 0.66
CA ASP A 25 41.00 2.56 2.02
C ASP A 25 40.89 1.32 2.91
N LYS A 26 42.03 0.86 3.44
CA LYS A 26 42.11 -0.30 4.34
C LYS A 26 41.15 -0.20 5.54
N ARG A 27 40.81 1.01 5.99
CA ARG A 27 39.88 1.22 7.11
C ARG A 27 38.45 0.82 6.78
N TYR A 28 38.03 0.98 5.52
CA TYR A 28 36.65 0.78 5.08
C TYR A 28 36.47 -0.43 4.16
N LYS A 29 37.55 -1.01 3.64
CA LYS A 29 37.58 -2.12 2.67
C LYS A 29 36.45 -3.15 2.85
N THR A 30 36.42 -3.85 3.98
CA THR A 30 35.45 -4.92 4.22
C THR A 30 34.01 -4.43 4.24
N SER A 31 33.76 -3.29 4.91
CA SER A 31 32.42 -2.70 5.01
C SER A 31 31.93 -2.16 3.67
N ALA A 32 32.80 -1.50 2.91
CA ALA A 32 32.51 -0.95 1.59
C ALA A 32 32.21 -2.06 0.58
N GLN A 33 33.01 -3.13 0.54
CA GLN A 33 32.77 -4.29 -0.33
C GLN A 33 31.44 -4.98 0.01
N SER A 34 31.14 -5.16 1.29
CA SER A 34 29.88 -5.76 1.75
C SER A 34 28.67 -4.89 1.36
N LEU A 35 28.76 -3.58 1.55
CA LEU A 35 27.71 -2.64 1.19
C LEU A 35 27.49 -2.59 -0.33
N HIS A 36 28.58 -2.49 -1.11
CA HIS A 36 28.54 -2.50 -2.57
C HIS A 36 27.82 -3.74 -3.10
N ASN A 37 28.22 -4.93 -2.63
CA ASN A 37 27.63 -6.18 -3.09
C ASN A 37 26.13 -6.31 -2.75
N LYS A 38 25.69 -5.70 -1.64
CA LYS A 38 24.28 -5.68 -1.25
C LYS A 38 23.45 -4.68 -2.05
N LEU A 39 23.99 -3.52 -2.38
CA LEU A 39 23.27 -2.48 -3.12
C LEU A 39 23.29 -2.70 -4.63
N ARG A 40 24.34 -3.32 -5.17
CA ARG A 40 24.54 -3.48 -6.62
C ARG A 40 23.31 -4.06 -7.34
N PRO A 41 22.63 -5.13 -6.87
CA PRO A 41 21.43 -5.64 -7.55
C PRO A 41 20.35 -4.58 -7.69
N PHE A 42 20.03 -3.88 -6.59
CA PHE A 42 19.04 -2.80 -6.56
C PHE A 42 19.41 -1.64 -7.49
N VAL A 43 20.70 -1.26 -7.57
CA VAL A 43 21.15 -0.21 -8.48
C VAL A 43 21.02 -0.62 -9.94
N LEU A 44 21.37 -1.88 -10.27
CA LEU A 44 21.29 -2.41 -11.64
C LEU A 44 19.85 -2.53 -12.15
N ASP A 45 18.88 -2.70 -11.25
CA ASP A 45 17.45 -2.66 -11.58
C ASP A 45 16.97 -1.26 -12.00
N ARG A 46 17.81 -0.22 -11.84
CA ARG A 46 17.55 1.19 -12.21
C ARG A 46 16.17 1.68 -11.76
N PRO A 47 15.87 1.60 -10.45
CA PRO A 47 14.54 1.90 -9.92
C PRO A 47 14.17 3.38 -10.02
N PHE A 48 15.16 4.27 -10.13
CA PHE A 48 14.98 5.71 -10.17
C PHE A 48 15.66 6.31 -11.39
N SER A 49 14.98 7.28 -12.01
CA SER A 49 15.56 8.17 -13.00
C SER A 49 16.19 9.40 -12.32
N HIS A 50 17.06 10.11 -13.03
CA HIS A 50 17.73 11.32 -12.55
C HIS A 50 17.72 12.41 -13.65
N GLY A 51 18.06 13.65 -13.28
CA GLY A 51 18.12 14.81 -14.18
C GLY A 51 16.93 15.76 -14.05
N GLU A 52 16.81 16.71 -14.98
CA GLU A 52 15.86 17.85 -14.90
C GLU A 52 14.38 17.44 -14.95
N LYS A 53 14.07 16.29 -15.55
CA LYS A 53 12.69 15.80 -15.64
C LYS A 53 12.35 14.98 -14.40
N GLY A 54 11.63 15.61 -13.48
CA GLY A 54 11.10 14.98 -12.28
C GLY A 54 9.74 14.33 -12.47
N PHE A 55 9.35 13.53 -11.48
CA PHE A 55 7.99 13.03 -11.30
C PHE A 55 7.17 14.04 -10.49
N ASP A 56 5.91 14.24 -10.86
CA ASP A 56 4.98 15.13 -10.16
C ASP A 56 3.66 14.42 -9.84
N TRP A 57 3.35 14.34 -8.55
CA TRP A 57 2.11 13.77 -8.05
C TRP A 57 0.86 14.52 -8.51
N ASP A 58 0.94 15.85 -8.68
CA ASP A 58 -0.22 16.63 -9.15
C ASP A 58 -0.60 16.17 -10.56
N THR A 59 0.39 15.92 -11.42
CA THR A 59 0.15 15.36 -12.76
C THR A 59 -0.57 14.01 -12.70
N LEU A 60 -0.23 13.14 -11.75
CA LEU A 60 -0.87 11.83 -11.59
C LEU A 60 -2.32 11.94 -11.10
N PHE A 61 -2.61 12.86 -10.16
CA PHE A 61 -3.94 13.01 -9.58
C PHE A 61 -4.88 13.94 -10.35
N LEU A 62 -4.36 14.91 -11.12
CA LEU A 62 -5.16 15.89 -11.86
C LEU A 62 -5.52 15.42 -13.28
N LYS A 63 -4.69 14.59 -13.91
CA LYS A 63 -5.00 14.07 -15.24
C LYS A 63 -6.05 12.97 -15.14
N GLN A 64 -7.13 13.13 -15.89
CA GLN A 64 -8.19 12.12 -15.99
C GLN A 64 -7.88 11.05 -17.05
N ASP A 65 -6.79 11.21 -17.82
CA ASP A 65 -6.34 10.23 -18.78
C ASP A 65 -4.85 9.90 -18.55
N PRO A 66 -4.52 8.68 -18.07
CA PRO A 66 -5.43 7.60 -17.71
C PRO A 66 -6.13 7.83 -16.35
N LEU A 67 -7.35 7.30 -16.18
CA LEU A 67 -8.11 7.36 -14.90
C LEU A 67 -7.46 6.56 -13.77
N CYS A 68 -6.64 5.55 -14.11
CA CYS A 68 -5.99 4.67 -13.17
C CYS A 68 -4.50 4.57 -13.51
N ASN A 69 -3.66 4.89 -12.52
CA ASN A 69 -2.21 4.79 -12.64
C ASN A 69 -1.74 3.60 -11.80
N ILE A 70 -0.96 2.71 -12.42
CA ILE A 70 -0.44 1.50 -11.77
C ILE A 70 1.09 1.59 -11.73
N PHE A 71 1.64 1.56 -10.52
CA PHE A 71 3.07 1.36 -10.33
C PHE A 71 3.38 -0.14 -10.45
N GLN A 72 3.88 -0.55 -11.61
CA GLN A 72 4.22 -1.94 -11.89
C GLN A 72 5.64 -2.25 -11.42
N LEU A 73 5.78 -3.19 -10.48
CA LEU A 73 7.07 -3.65 -9.96
C LEU A 73 7.42 -5.08 -10.41
N ALA A 74 6.67 -5.63 -11.37
CA ALA A 74 6.95 -6.94 -11.94
C ALA A 74 8.37 -7.02 -12.54
N GLY A 75 9.04 -8.14 -12.27
CA GLY A 75 10.41 -8.40 -12.71
C GLY A 75 11.49 -8.01 -11.69
N LEU A 76 11.13 -7.23 -10.66
CA LEU A 76 12.04 -6.91 -9.55
C LEU A 76 12.00 -8.00 -8.48
N ASP A 77 13.12 -8.17 -7.77
CA ASP A 77 13.13 -9.04 -6.60
C ASP A 77 12.29 -8.45 -5.45
N LEU A 78 11.93 -9.29 -4.49
CA LEU A 78 11.05 -8.89 -3.39
C LEU A 78 11.64 -7.77 -2.52
N ASN A 79 12.96 -7.75 -2.31
CA ASN A 79 13.58 -6.70 -1.50
C ASN A 79 13.58 -5.37 -2.26
N SER A 80 13.95 -5.38 -3.54
CA SER A 80 13.91 -4.18 -4.40
C SER A 80 12.50 -3.62 -4.50
N SER A 81 11.51 -4.48 -4.73
CA SER A 81 10.09 -4.09 -4.77
C SER A 81 9.63 -3.43 -3.47
N ARG A 82 10.03 -3.98 -2.31
CA ARG A 82 9.71 -3.40 -0.99
C ARG A 82 10.37 -2.06 -0.78
N ILE A 83 11.65 -1.92 -1.12
CA ILE A 83 12.39 -0.66 -1.00
C ILE A 83 11.73 0.42 -1.86
N ILE A 84 11.43 0.13 -3.13
CA ILE A 84 10.79 1.09 -4.04
C ILE A 84 9.41 1.49 -3.52
N THR A 85 8.61 0.52 -3.08
CA THR A 85 7.29 0.81 -2.52
C THR A 85 7.41 1.75 -1.32
N GLU A 86 8.34 1.48 -0.40
CA GLU A 86 8.57 2.33 0.77
C GLU A 86 8.98 3.76 0.36
N PHE A 87 9.87 3.92 -0.62
CA PHE A 87 10.24 5.23 -1.16
C PHE A 87 9.05 5.97 -1.77
N ILE A 88 8.24 5.30 -2.59
CA ILE A 88 7.03 5.88 -3.21
C ILE A 88 6.06 6.38 -2.13
N LEU A 89 5.83 5.59 -1.08
CA LEU A 89 4.93 5.97 0.00
C LEU A 89 5.48 7.14 0.83
N TRP A 90 6.78 7.21 1.06
CA TRP A 90 7.37 8.36 1.74
C TRP A 90 7.32 9.64 0.92
N ASP A 91 7.65 9.56 -0.37
CA ASP A 91 7.64 10.70 -1.28
C ASP A 91 6.21 11.28 -1.41
N LEU A 92 5.23 10.40 -1.59
CA LEU A 92 3.82 10.77 -1.60
C LEU A 92 3.36 11.37 -0.27
N TYR A 93 3.80 10.84 0.87
CA TYR A 93 3.46 11.44 2.16
C TYR A 93 3.97 12.88 2.26
N GLY A 94 5.21 13.13 1.80
CA GLY A 94 5.77 14.49 1.73
C GLY A 94 4.94 15.41 0.84
N HIS A 95 4.53 14.94 -0.33
CA HIS A 95 3.62 15.67 -1.21
C HIS A 95 2.27 15.99 -0.53
N LEU A 96 1.65 15.00 0.13
CA LEU A 96 0.39 15.18 0.85
C LEU A 96 0.52 16.15 2.02
N GLN A 97 1.65 16.16 2.73
CA GLN A 97 1.90 17.13 3.79
C GLN A 97 2.03 18.56 3.25
N ALA A 98 2.65 18.73 2.07
CA ALA A 98 2.85 20.04 1.46
C ALA A 98 1.60 20.61 0.80
N LYS A 99 0.81 19.78 0.12
CA LYS A 99 -0.28 20.22 -0.78
C LYS A 99 -1.65 19.61 -0.47
N GLY A 100 -1.71 18.57 0.35
CA GLY A 100 -2.93 17.82 0.63
C GLY A 100 -3.97 18.63 1.40
N LYS A 101 -5.24 18.43 1.07
CA LYS A 101 -6.37 19.07 1.74
C LYS A 101 -7.56 18.12 1.80
N LYS A 102 -8.26 18.10 2.93
CA LYS A 102 -9.40 17.21 3.21
C LYS A 102 -10.49 17.22 2.13
N THR A 103 -10.69 18.34 1.45
CA THR A 103 -11.75 18.53 0.44
C THR A 103 -11.35 18.08 -0.97
N ASP A 104 -10.14 17.56 -1.15
CA ASP A 104 -9.61 17.10 -2.43
C ASP A 104 -9.10 15.66 -2.30
N PRO A 105 -10.02 14.67 -2.35
CA PRO A 105 -9.70 13.30 -2.02
C PRO A 105 -8.82 12.62 -3.09
N LYS A 106 -7.71 12.04 -2.66
CA LYS A 106 -6.78 11.21 -3.45
C LYS A 106 -6.94 9.76 -3.04
N VAL A 107 -7.34 8.89 -3.97
CA VAL A 107 -7.55 7.47 -3.71
C VAL A 107 -6.30 6.68 -4.04
N ILE A 108 -5.87 5.83 -3.11
CA ILE A 108 -4.72 4.95 -3.28
C ILE A 108 -5.11 3.53 -2.94
N VAL A 109 -4.69 2.61 -3.80
CA VAL A 109 -4.84 1.17 -3.59
C VAL A 109 -3.48 0.61 -3.20
N LEU A 110 -3.40 -0.02 -2.02
CA LEU A 110 -2.22 -0.76 -1.57
C LEU A 110 -2.58 -2.24 -1.53
N ASP A 111 -2.05 -2.98 -2.50
CA ASP A 111 -2.20 -4.43 -2.56
C ASP A 111 -1.14 -5.12 -1.70
N GLU A 112 -1.46 -6.33 -1.24
CA GLU A 112 -0.62 -7.15 -0.37
C GLU A 112 -0.06 -6.36 0.83
N VAL A 113 -0.91 -5.56 1.49
CA VAL A 113 -0.49 -4.59 2.52
C VAL A 113 0.27 -5.25 3.68
N GLN A 114 0.12 -6.57 3.90
CA GLN A 114 0.91 -7.32 4.87
C GLN A 114 2.43 -7.34 4.59
N ASN A 115 2.85 -6.99 3.38
CA ASN A 115 4.26 -6.90 3.00
C ASN A 115 4.89 -5.52 3.29
N LEU A 116 4.09 -4.52 3.65
CA LEU A 116 4.56 -3.16 3.95
C LEU A 116 5.02 -3.03 5.41
N ASP A 117 5.76 -1.96 5.72
CA ASP A 117 6.13 -1.69 7.11
C ASP A 117 4.93 -1.12 7.90
N HIS A 118 4.48 -1.85 8.92
CA HIS A 118 3.37 -1.47 9.80
C HIS A 118 3.82 -0.78 11.09
N LYS A 119 5.14 -0.66 11.32
CA LYS A 119 5.68 -0.04 12.53
C LYS A 119 5.19 1.38 12.70
N GLU A 120 5.12 1.80 13.96
CA GLU A 120 4.85 3.20 14.26
C GLU A 120 5.90 4.11 13.61
N GLY A 121 5.43 5.16 12.94
CA GLY A 121 6.28 6.08 12.19
C GLY A 121 6.44 5.70 10.72
N SER A 122 6.07 4.49 10.29
CA SER A 122 6.07 4.09 8.88
C SER A 122 5.07 4.91 8.06
N PRO A 123 5.22 4.99 6.72
CA PRO A 123 4.33 5.77 5.88
C PRO A 123 2.90 5.21 5.91
N LEU A 124 2.74 3.87 5.92
CA LEU A 124 1.43 3.24 6.09
C LEU A 124 0.77 3.63 7.42
N SER A 125 1.52 3.61 8.53
CA SER A 125 0.98 3.99 9.84
C SER A 125 0.52 5.47 9.86
N LYS A 126 1.27 6.34 9.17
CA LYS A 126 0.94 7.76 9.01
C LYS A 126 -0.29 7.96 8.12
N TYR A 127 -0.41 7.22 7.02
CA TYR A 127 -1.58 7.27 6.15
C TYR A 127 -2.86 6.87 6.88
N LEU A 128 -2.81 5.78 7.65
CA LEU A 128 -3.96 5.29 8.41
C LEU A 128 -4.42 6.27 9.51
N ARG A 129 -3.48 7.00 10.14
CA ARG A 129 -3.78 7.92 11.25
C ARG A 129 -4.13 9.34 10.78
N GLU A 130 -3.39 9.85 9.79
CA GLU A 130 -3.40 11.26 9.43
C GLU A 130 -3.85 11.52 7.99
N GLY A 131 -3.88 10.50 7.14
CA GLY A 131 -4.19 10.64 5.72
C GLY A 131 -5.48 11.42 5.44
N ARG A 132 -6.52 11.20 6.26
CA ARG A 132 -7.79 11.93 6.18
C ARG A 132 -7.62 13.46 6.24
N LYS A 133 -6.66 13.96 7.02
CA LYS A 133 -6.40 15.41 7.13
C LYS A 133 -5.94 16.00 5.79
N PHE A 134 -5.21 15.22 5.02
CA PHE A 134 -4.61 15.59 3.74
C PHE A 134 -5.46 15.17 2.52
N GLY A 135 -6.67 14.66 2.75
CA GLY A 135 -7.54 14.16 1.67
C GLY A 135 -7.15 12.76 1.16
N LEU A 136 -6.40 11.97 1.92
CA LEU A 136 -6.06 10.61 1.48
C LEU A 136 -7.18 9.61 1.78
N SER A 137 -7.59 8.85 0.76
CA SER A 137 -8.49 7.71 0.87
C SER A 137 -7.73 6.43 0.49
N LEU A 138 -7.78 5.42 1.37
CA LEU A 138 -7.03 4.18 1.21
C LEU A 138 -7.97 3.02 0.91
N ILE A 139 -7.59 2.21 -0.08
CA ILE A 139 -8.11 0.87 -0.30
C ILE A 139 -6.97 -0.08 -0.02
N LEU A 140 -7.11 -0.90 1.02
CA LEU A 140 -6.09 -1.84 1.45
C LEU A 140 -6.55 -3.26 1.11
N ALA A 141 -5.69 -4.02 0.43
CA ALA A 141 -5.94 -5.43 0.10
C ALA A 141 -4.85 -6.32 0.71
N THR A 142 -5.26 -7.49 1.18
CA THR A 142 -4.39 -8.43 1.91
C THR A 142 -5.02 -9.82 1.91
N GLN A 143 -4.18 -10.83 1.78
CA GLN A 143 -4.60 -12.23 1.82
C GLN A 143 -4.51 -12.85 3.22
N THR A 144 -3.63 -12.34 4.08
CA THR A 144 -3.32 -12.96 5.38
C THR A 144 -3.02 -11.93 6.48
N MET A 145 -3.48 -12.24 7.68
CA MET A 145 -3.27 -11.47 8.92
C MET A 145 -2.22 -12.08 9.84
N SER A 146 -1.73 -13.27 9.50
CA SER A 146 -0.86 -14.09 10.36
C SER A 146 0.44 -13.39 10.78
N ASN A 147 0.98 -12.52 9.92
CA ASN A 147 2.25 -11.82 10.16
C ASN A 147 2.09 -10.44 10.81
N MET A 148 0.86 -9.99 11.06
CA MET A 148 0.60 -8.68 11.67
C MET A 148 0.41 -8.78 13.18
N LYS A 149 1.02 -7.85 13.91
CA LYS A 149 0.77 -7.68 15.34
C LYS A 149 -0.65 -7.19 15.60
N LYS A 150 -1.13 -7.37 16.83
CA LYS A 150 -2.49 -6.98 17.20
C LYS A 150 -2.77 -5.49 16.93
N ASP A 151 -1.86 -4.60 17.30
CA ASP A 151 -2.01 -3.16 17.09
C ASP A 151 -1.97 -2.74 15.61
N GLU A 152 -1.21 -3.47 14.78
CA GLU A 152 -1.15 -3.29 13.33
C GLU A 152 -2.49 -3.69 12.69
N ARG A 153 -3.04 -4.83 13.09
CA ARG A 153 -4.38 -5.28 12.70
C ARG A 153 -5.44 -4.26 13.12
N ASP A 154 -5.44 -3.84 14.38
CA ASP A 154 -6.43 -2.88 14.90
C ASP A 154 -6.40 -1.56 14.11
N ARG A 155 -5.21 -1.07 13.72
CA ARG A 155 -5.08 0.11 12.85
C ARG A 155 -5.72 -0.09 11.48
N MET A 156 -5.44 -1.22 10.83
CA MET A 156 -5.98 -1.52 9.51
C MET A 156 -7.51 -1.69 9.56
N PHE A 157 -8.04 -2.28 10.63
CA PHE A 157 -9.48 -2.51 10.80
C PHE A 157 -10.25 -1.30 11.35
N ASN A 158 -9.61 -0.15 11.57
CA ASN A 158 -10.31 1.12 11.73
C ASN A 158 -10.88 1.69 10.41
N ALA A 159 -10.66 1.00 9.28
CA ALA A 159 -11.29 1.35 8.01
C ALA A 159 -12.82 1.45 8.13
N ALA A 160 -13.39 2.52 7.58
CA ALA A 160 -14.83 2.80 7.64
C ALA A 160 -15.67 1.74 6.92
N HIS A 161 -15.11 1.12 5.88
CA HIS A 161 -15.75 0.09 5.09
C HIS A 161 -14.81 -1.10 4.92
N LYS A 162 -15.36 -2.32 4.98
CA LYS A 162 -14.62 -3.57 4.91
C LYS A 162 -15.32 -4.55 3.99
N LEU A 163 -14.54 -5.25 3.17
CA LEU A 163 -15.00 -6.35 2.34
C LEU A 163 -14.34 -7.64 2.83
N PHE A 164 -15.12 -8.54 3.39
CA PHE A 164 -14.66 -9.85 3.86
C PHE A 164 -14.96 -10.91 2.81
N PHE A 165 -13.95 -11.28 2.04
CA PHE A 165 -13.98 -12.48 1.20
C PHE A 165 -13.77 -13.73 2.06
N ARG A 166 -13.94 -14.92 1.47
CA ARG A 166 -13.63 -16.17 2.16
C ARG A 166 -12.14 -16.20 2.54
N PRO A 167 -11.77 -16.22 3.83
CA PRO A 167 -10.38 -16.38 4.25
C PRO A 167 -9.95 -17.84 4.12
N ALA A 168 -8.65 -18.09 4.27
CA ALA A 168 -8.14 -19.45 4.50
C ALA A 168 -8.72 -20.03 5.79
N ASP A 169 -8.92 -21.35 5.84
CA ASP A 169 -9.52 -22.02 7.00
C ASP A 169 -8.72 -21.77 8.30
N THR A 170 -7.39 -21.65 8.19
CA THR A 170 -6.47 -21.32 9.30
C THR A 170 -6.66 -19.90 9.85
N GLU A 171 -7.24 -18.99 9.07
CA GLU A 171 -7.44 -17.58 9.44
C GLU A 171 -8.91 -17.22 9.67
N LEU A 172 -9.83 -18.15 9.39
CA LEU A 172 -11.27 -17.94 9.46
C LEU A 172 -11.73 -17.32 10.78
N LYS A 173 -11.23 -17.84 11.91
CA LYS A 173 -11.56 -17.30 13.24
C LYS A 173 -11.08 -15.87 13.44
N ALA A 174 -9.87 -15.54 12.99
CA ALA A 174 -9.31 -14.19 13.13
C ALA A 174 -10.13 -13.17 12.34
N PHE A 175 -10.49 -13.47 11.09
CA PHE A 175 -11.37 -12.61 10.29
C PHE A 175 -12.78 -12.51 10.88
N ALA A 176 -13.31 -13.60 11.44
CA ALA A 176 -14.61 -13.61 12.12
C ALA A 176 -14.63 -12.73 13.38
N GLU A 177 -13.55 -12.70 14.17
CA GLU A 177 -13.41 -11.82 15.35
C GLU A 177 -13.50 -10.33 14.95
N ILE A 178 -12.87 -9.97 13.83
CA ILE A 178 -12.89 -8.60 13.31
C ILE A 178 -14.29 -8.23 12.80
N ALA A 179 -14.92 -9.13 12.02
CA ALA A 179 -16.27 -8.90 11.51
C ALA A 179 -17.29 -8.78 12.65
N ALA A 180 -17.19 -9.65 13.66
CA ALA A 180 -18.00 -9.63 14.87
C ALA A 180 -17.86 -8.31 15.63
N LEU A 181 -16.63 -7.81 15.78
CA LEU A 181 -16.38 -6.50 16.39
C LEU A 181 -17.01 -5.36 15.59
N ALA A 182 -16.92 -5.41 14.26
CA ALA A 182 -17.46 -4.37 13.38
C ALA A 182 -19.00 -4.33 13.35
N THR A 183 -19.68 -5.44 13.65
CA THR A 183 -21.14 -5.54 13.61
C THR A 183 -21.81 -5.75 14.97
N SER A 184 -21.05 -5.87 16.04
CA SER A 184 -21.53 -6.23 17.38
C SER A 184 -22.33 -7.55 17.39
N GLU A 185 -21.90 -8.54 16.58
CA GLU A 185 -22.50 -9.88 16.50
C GLU A 185 -21.56 -10.94 17.11
N ARG A 186 -22.00 -12.20 17.19
CA ARG A 186 -21.16 -13.28 17.73
C ARG A 186 -20.12 -13.74 16.72
N VAL A 187 -18.94 -14.11 17.22
CA VAL A 187 -17.85 -14.67 16.41
C VAL A 187 -18.30 -15.94 15.68
N ASP A 188 -19.02 -16.85 16.35
CA ASP A 188 -19.49 -18.11 15.75
C ASP A 188 -20.41 -17.88 14.53
N ASP A 189 -21.26 -16.86 14.58
CA ASP A 189 -22.14 -16.49 13.46
C ASP A 189 -21.30 -16.07 12.25
N TRP A 190 -20.22 -15.31 12.50
CA TRP A 190 -19.29 -14.89 11.46
C TRP A 190 -18.43 -16.02 10.91
N VAL A 191 -18.00 -16.97 11.75
CA VAL A 191 -17.33 -18.19 11.28
C VAL A 191 -18.23 -18.96 10.32
N GLY A 192 -19.52 -19.14 10.69
CA GLY A 192 -20.52 -19.75 9.82
C GLY A 192 -20.72 -18.99 8.51
N ARG A 193 -20.92 -17.67 8.58
CA ARG A 193 -21.12 -16.82 7.40
C ARG A 193 -19.92 -16.86 6.43
N LEU A 194 -18.70 -16.61 6.93
CA LEU A 194 -17.49 -16.52 6.12
C LEU A 194 -17.11 -17.86 5.48
N SER A 195 -17.30 -18.99 6.17
CA SER A 195 -17.00 -20.33 5.63
C SER A 195 -17.89 -20.71 4.43
N THR A 196 -19.07 -20.12 4.30
CA THR A 196 -20.02 -20.41 3.21
C THR A 196 -19.83 -19.55 1.96
N LEU A 197 -18.94 -18.56 2.01
CA LEU A 197 -18.66 -17.70 0.86
C LEU A 197 -18.00 -18.48 -0.27
N LYS A 198 -18.42 -18.21 -1.51
CA LYS A 198 -17.82 -18.75 -2.74
C LYS A 198 -16.92 -17.72 -3.40
N LYS A 199 -16.17 -18.15 -4.43
CA LYS A 199 -15.35 -17.25 -5.25
C LYS A 199 -16.22 -16.12 -5.81
N GLY A 200 -15.76 -14.87 -5.62
CA GLY A 200 -16.48 -13.67 -6.03
C GLY A 200 -17.57 -13.23 -5.05
N GLU A 201 -17.79 -13.91 -3.93
CA GLU A 201 -18.71 -13.47 -2.88
C GLU A 201 -17.95 -12.87 -1.69
N CYS A 202 -18.51 -11.83 -1.10
CA CYS A 202 -17.99 -11.25 0.14
C CYS A 202 -19.11 -10.66 1.01
N TYR A 203 -18.78 -10.38 2.27
CA TYR A 203 -19.59 -9.50 3.11
C TYR A 203 -19.05 -8.07 3.05
N SER A 204 -19.93 -7.15 2.68
CA SER A 204 -19.71 -5.71 2.75
C SER A 204 -20.20 -5.17 4.08
N ILE A 205 -19.29 -4.61 4.88
CA ILE A 205 -19.55 -4.09 6.22
C ILE A 205 -19.06 -2.65 6.30
N GLY A 206 -19.98 -1.70 6.50
CA GLY A 206 -19.66 -0.28 6.57
C GLY A 206 -20.93 0.56 6.41
N SER A 207 -20.77 1.87 6.32
CA SER A 207 -21.88 2.79 6.05
C SER A 207 -22.38 2.62 4.63
N VAL A 208 -23.58 2.07 4.48
CA VAL A 208 -24.28 1.95 3.19
C VAL A 208 -25.51 2.85 3.22
N VAL A 209 -25.85 3.43 2.08
CA VAL A 209 -27.12 4.18 1.95
C VAL A 209 -28.27 3.19 2.08
N ASP A 210 -29.24 3.52 2.92
CA ASP A 210 -30.44 2.72 3.07
C ASP A 210 -31.25 2.67 1.75
N PRO A 211 -32.16 1.70 1.58
CA PRO A 211 -32.94 1.60 0.35
C PRO A 211 -33.76 2.85 0.01
N SER A 212 -34.07 3.70 0.99
CA SER A 212 -34.74 4.99 0.80
C SER A 212 -33.83 6.09 0.27
N GLY A 213 -32.51 5.93 0.31
CA GLY A 213 -31.57 6.97 -0.13
C GLY A 213 -31.26 8.04 0.92
N GLU A 214 -31.88 7.98 2.10
CA GLU A 214 -31.92 9.10 3.05
C GLU A 214 -30.92 8.98 4.20
N LYS A 215 -30.58 7.75 4.62
CA LYS A 215 -29.72 7.53 5.78
C LYS A 215 -28.60 6.54 5.49
N LEU A 216 -27.45 6.78 6.12
CA LEU A 216 -26.39 5.80 6.18
C LEU A 216 -26.68 4.82 7.32
N VAL A 217 -26.77 3.54 6.99
CA VAL A 217 -26.93 2.44 7.94
C VAL A 217 -25.72 1.52 7.87
N SER A 218 -25.22 1.09 9.04
CA SER A 218 -24.17 0.09 9.12
C SER A 218 -24.81 -1.28 9.27
N ARG A 219 -24.80 -2.08 8.19
CA ARG A 219 -25.29 -3.47 8.19
C ARG A 219 -24.40 -4.34 7.30
N PRO A 220 -24.20 -5.61 7.65
CA PRO A 220 -23.48 -6.55 6.79
C PRO A 220 -24.36 -6.97 5.61
N TYR A 221 -23.86 -6.79 4.39
CA TYR A 221 -24.51 -7.25 3.17
C TYR A 221 -23.67 -8.32 2.49
N ARG A 222 -24.25 -9.50 2.22
CA ARG A 222 -23.62 -10.48 1.34
C ARG A 222 -23.78 -10.01 -0.10
N ILE A 223 -22.67 -9.80 -0.79
CA ILE A 223 -22.65 -9.34 -2.19
C ILE A 223 -21.89 -10.34 -3.06
N LYS A 224 -22.29 -10.44 -4.33
CA LYS A 224 -21.56 -11.17 -5.37
C LYS A 224 -20.97 -10.15 -6.34
N ILE A 225 -19.65 -10.18 -6.45
CA ILE A 225 -18.87 -9.29 -7.30
C ILE A 225 -18.92 -9.83 -8.74
N THR A 226 -19.40 -9.00 -9.66
CA THR A 226 -19.38 -9.29 -11.10
C THR A 226 -17.95 -9.54 -11.55
N SER A 227 -17.74 -10.61 -12.34
CA SER A 227 -16.39 -10.95 -12.81
C SER A 227 -15.86 -9.86 -13.75
N LEU A 228 -14.54 -9.70 -13.85
CA LEU A 228 -13.96 -8.66 -14.69
C LEU A 228 -14.40 -8.79 -16.17
N ALA A 229 -14.50 -10.02 -16.66
CA ALA A 229 -14.92 -10.32 -18.04
C ALA A 229 -16.38 -9.90 -18.33
N GLU A 230 -17.23 -9.85 -17.31
CA GLU A 230 -18.65 -9.48 -17.41
C GLU A 230 -18.89 -7.97 -17.23
N ARG A 231 -17.85 -7.17 -16.97
CA ARG A 231 -17.98 -5.73 -16.68
C ARG A 231 -17.99 -4.82 -17.92
N ASN A 232 -18.02 -5.39 -19.14
CA ASN A 232 -18.04 -4.63 -20.41
C ASN A 232 -17.00 -3.50 -20.48
N LEU A 233 -15.81 -3.70 -19.93
CA LEU A 233 -14.75 -2.66 -19.85
C LEU A 233 -14.10 -2.32 -21.20
N ASN A 234 -14.51 -3.00 -22.28
CA ASN A 234 -13.97 -2.83 -23.64
C ASN A 234 -14.91 -2.06 -24.58
N GLU A 235 -16.01 -1.51 -24.07
CA GLU A 235 -16.87 -0.59 -24.83
C GLU A 235 -16.39 0.85 -24.59
N GLN A 236 -15.35 1.26 -25.31
CA GLN A 236 -14.99 2.66 -25.53
C GLN A 236 -14.70 2.89 -27.02
#